data_AF-A0ABD3JIT9-F1
#
_entry.id   AF-A0ABD3JIT9-F1
#
_cell.length_a   1.000
_cell.length_b   1.000
_cell.length_c   1.000
_cell.angle_alpha   90.00
_cell.angle_beta   90.00
_cell.angle_gamma   90.00
#
_symmetry.space_group_name_H-M   'P 1'
#
loop_
_entity.id
_entity.type
_entity.pdbx_description
1 polymer ?
#
loop_
_entity_poly.entity_id
_entity_poly.type
_entity_poly.pdbx_seq_one_letter_code
_entity_poly.pdbx_strand_id
1 'polypeptide(L)'
;MLGTFVKTSDWFNGRRMCQVEEGLFLGSYGDACYKDRLKSSNVTHILTVANLAPAFPGDFVYKVVDVTDTEETHIGQHFEECINFIDEARRQGGSILVHCLWGVSRRSFPCSIVHLHEQFDY
;
A
#
# COMPACT_ATOMS: atom_id res chain seq x y z
N MET A 1 -1.18 19.89 11.10
CA MET A 1 -2.48 19.58 10.48
C MET A 1 -2.88 18.22 11.02
N LEU A 2 -4.09 18.03 11.54
CA LEU A 2 -4.47 16.80 12.25
C LEU A 2 -4.48 15.63 11.25
N GLY A 3 -3.48 14.75 11.33
CA GLY A 3 -3.46 13.47 10.63
C GLY A 3 -4.72 12.69 11.00
N THR A 4 -5.45 12.23 9.98
CA THR A 4 -6.71 11.52 10.19
C THR A 4 -6.36 10.13 10.67
N PHE A 5 -6.40 9.90 11.99
CA PHE A 5 -6.24 8.57 12.56
C PHE A 5 -7.39 7.67 12.08
N VAL A 6 -7.18 6.95 10.98
CA VAL A 6 -8.07 5.88 10.52
C VAL A 6 -8.03 4.79 11.59
N LYS A 7 -9.16 4.59 12.30
CA LYS A 7 -9.22 3.61 13.37
C LYS A 7 -8.97 2.22 12.80
N THR A 8 -8.16 1.43 13.51
CA THR A 8 -7.80 0.05 13.10
C THR A 8 -9.03 -0.79 12.79
N SER A 9 -10.19 -0.54 13.44
CA SER A 9 -11.47 -1.19 13.17
C SER A 9 -12.02 -0.99 11.75
N ASP A 10 -11.76 0.16 11.15
CA ASP A 10 -12.33 0.54 9.84
C ASP A 10 -11.69 -0.27 8.70
N TRP A 11 -10.53 -0.86 8.97
CA TRP A 11 -9.81 -1.82 8.13
C TRP A 11 -10.47 -3.21 8.08
N PHE A 12 -11.18 -3.61 9.15
CA PHE A 12 -11.64 -4.99 9.32
C PHE A 12 -12.97 -5.30 8.62
N ASN A 13 -13.64 -4.32 8.02
CA ASN A 13 -14.96 -4.56 7.41
C ASN A 13 -14.89 -5.16 5.99
N GLY A 14 -13.70 -5.58 5.55
CA GLY A 14 -13.51 -6.70 4.62
C GLY A 14 -14.09 -6.55 3.20
N ARG A 15 -14.40 -5.34 2.74
CA ARG A 15 -14.96 -5.17 1.38
C ARG A 15 -14.39 -4.01 0.56
N ARG A 16 -13.51 -3.17 1.11
CA ARG A 16 -12.99 -1.99 0.41
C ARG A 16 -11.57 -1.67 0.86
N MET A 17 -10.71 -1.32 -0.10
CA MET A 17 -9.47 -0.60 0.18
C MET A 17 -9.78 0.67 0.97
N CYS A 18 -8.93 0.97 1.94
CA CYS A 18 -9.07 2.11 2.82
C CYS A 18 -8.17 3.23 2.31
N GLN A 19 -8.75 4.41 2.08
CA GLN A 19 -7.99 5.60 1.76
C GLN A 19 -7.45 6.20 3.07
N VAL A 20 -6.14 6.26 3.21
CA VAL A 20 -5.47 6.87 4.37
C VAL A 20 -5.14 8.32 4.11
N GLU A 21 -4.76 8.64 2.87
CA GLU A 21 -4.48 10.00 2.40
C GLU A 21 -4.97 10.18 0.96
N GLU A 22 -4.96 11.43 0.50
CA GLU A 22 -5.19 11.72 -0.91
C GLU A 22 -4.18 11.00 -1.80
N GLY A 23 -4.68 10.11 -2.67
CA GLY A 23 -3.86 9.31 -3.57
C GLY A 23 -3.21 8.08 -2.93
N LEU A 24 -3.47 7.75 -1.66
CA LEU A 24 -2.87 6.60 -0.97
C LEU A 24 -3.92 5.69 -0.36
N PHE A 25 -3.95 4.45 -0.85
CA PHE A 25 -4.84 3.40 -0.41
C PHE A 25 -4.06 2.25 0.20
N LEU A 26 -4.63 1.65 1.23
CA LEU A 26 -4.15 0.42 1.84
C LEU A 26 -5.24 -0.66 1.68
N GLY A 27 -4.84 -1.89 1.37
CA GLY A 27 -5.81 -2.96 1.13
C GLY A 27 -5.25 -4.38 1.22
N SER A 28 -6.08 -5.32 0.79
CA SER A 28 -5.77 -6.74 0.75
C SER A 28 -5.41 -7.21 -0.66
N TYR A 29 -4.91 -8.44 -0.79
CA TYR A 29 -4.77 -9.10 -2.09
C TYR A 29 -6.08 -9.13 -2.89
N GLY A 30 -7.23 -9.31 -2.22
CA GLY A 30 -8.54 -9.27 -2.86
C GLY A 30 -8.87 -7.90 -3.46
N ASP A 31 -8.38 -6.80 -2.86
CA ASP A 31 -8.53 -5.46 -3.43
C ASP A 31 -7.65 -5.26 -4.66
N ALA A 32 -6.41 -5.77 -4.63
CA ALA A 32 -5.50 -5.75 -5.76
C ALA A 32 -6.00 -6.56 -6.98
N CYS A 33 -6.89 -7.52 -6.75
CA CYS A 33 -7.52 -8.32 -7.80
C CYS A 33 -8.80 -7.69 -8.39
N TYR A 34 -9.23 -6.51 -7.92
CA TYR A 34 -10.49 -5.90 -8.37
C TYR A 34 -10.23 -4.66 -9.25
N LYS A 35 -10.01 -4.92 -10.55
CA LYS A 35 -9.59 -3.92 -11.54
C LYS A 35 -10.46 -2.67 -11.61
N ASP A 36 -11.78 -2.84 -11.67
CA ASP A 36 -12.70 -1.72 -11.87
C ASP A 36 -12.65 -0.72 -10.72
N ARG A 37 -12.48 -1.23 -9.50
CA ARG A 37 -12.36 -0.42 -8.28
C ARG A 37 -11.05 0.34 -8.25
N LEU A 38 -9.94 -0.32 -8.61
CA LEU A 38 -8.63 0.33 -8.76
C LEU A 38 -8.71 1.49 -9.76
N LYS A 39 -9.28 1.25 -10.94
CA LYS A 39 -9.46 2.28 -11.98
C LYS A 39 -10.41 3.41 -11.52
N SER A 40 -11.52 3.08 -10.85
CA SER A 40 -12.48 4.07 -10.34
C SER A 40 -11.89 4.98 -9.26
N SER A 41 -10.83 4.54 -8.58
CA SER A 41 -10.10 5.31 -7.56
C SER A 41 -8.81 5.92 -8.10
N ASN A 42 -8.66 5.99 -9.43
CA ASN A 42 -7.49 6.54 -10.11
C ASN A 42 -6.18 5.85 -9.70
N VAL A 43 -6.22 4.57 -9.30
CA VAL A 43 -5.01 3.82 -8.98
C VAL A 43 -4.22 3.60 -10.25
N THR A 44 -2.97 4.02 -10.23
CA THR A 44 -1.99 3.84 -11.32
C THR A 44 -0.84 2.94 -10.90
N HIS A 45 -0.53 2.91 -9.60
CA HIS A 45 0.57 2.14 -9.02
C HIS A 45 0.08 1.16 -7.96
N ILE A 46 0.73 0.00 -7.86
CA ILE A 46 0.42 -1.03 -6.86
C ILE A 46 1.72 -1.50 -6.22
N LEU A 47 1.83 -1.30 -4.90
CA LEU A 47 2.92 -1.80 -4.07
C LEU A 47 2.47 -3.08 -3.37
N THR A 48 3.07 -4.20 -3.77
CA THR A 48 2.81 -5.53 -3.24
C THR A 48 3.91 -5.89 -2.24
N VAL A 49 3.57 -5.92 -0.95
CA VAL A 49 4.49 -6.34 0.11
C VAL A 49 4.26 -7.81 0.44
N ALA A 50 4.53 -8.66 -0.53
CA ALA A 50 4.48 -10.11 -0.42
C ALA A 50 5.09 -10.72 -1.68
N ASN A 51 5.48 -11.99 -1.63
CA ASN A 51 5.81 -12.76 -2.82
C ASN A 51 4.53 -13.12 -3.60
N LEU A 52 4.00 -12.15 -4.34
CA LEU A 52 2.78 -12.26 -5.14
C LEU A 52 3.01 -11.63 -6.52
N ALA A 53 2.55 -12.33 -7.55
CA ALA A 53 2.62 -11.83 -8.92
C ALA A 53 1.58 -10.70 -9.15
N PRO A 54 1.91 -9.70 -9.99
CA PRO A 54 0.96 -8.69 -10.43
C PRO A 54 -0.31 -9.28 -11.05
N ALA A 55 -1.48 -8.85 -10.58
CA ALA A 55 -2.77 -9.31 -11.12
C ALA A 55 -3.04 -8.74 -12.54
N PHE A 56 -2.59 -7.52 -12.83
CA PHE A 56 -2.88 -6.80 -14.08
C PHE A 56 -1.63 -6.06 -14.62
N PRO A 57 -0.55 -6.76 -14.99
CA PRO A 57 0.76 -6.16 -15.30
C PRO A 57 0.77 -5.17 -16.48
N GLY A 58 -0.28 -5.14 -17.32
CA GLY A 58 -0.41 -4.18 -18.42
C GLY A 58 -1.20 -2.92 -18.07
N ASP A 59 -1.79 -2.85 -16.87
CA ASP A 59 -2.76 -1.81 -16.51
C ASP A 59 -2.30 -0.87 -15.39
N PHE A 60 -1.34 -1.33 -14.58
CA PHE A 60 -0.78 -0.60 -13.45
C PHE A 60 0.72 -0.80 -13.40
N VAL A 61 1.43 0.14 -12.78
CA VAL A 61 2.84 0.01 -12.46
C VAL A 61 2.96 -0.75 -11.15
N TYR A 62 3.74 -1.82 -11.14
CA TYR A 62 3.89 -2.67 -9.96
C TYR A 62 5.26 -2.53 -9.34
N LYS A 63 5.27 -2.61 -8.01
CA LYS A 63 6.48 -2.86 -7.22
C LYS A 63 6.21 -4.00 -6.25
N VAL A 64 7.03 -5.04 -6.32
CA VAL A 64 6.91 -6.21 -5.44
C VAL A 64 8.10 -6.22 -4.50
N VAL A 65 7.82 -6.10 -3.20
CA VAL A 65 8.80 -6.24 -2.12
C VAL A 65 8.58 -7.58 -1.46
N ASP A 66 9.50 -8.51 -1.72
CA ASP A 66 9.46 -9.82 -1.09
C ASP A 66 9.95 -9.72 0.36
N VAL A 67 9.00 -9.72 1.29
CA VAL A 67 9.28 -9.80 2.73
C VAL A 67 9.01 -11.23 3.15
N THR A 68 10.05 -12.07 3.16
CA THR A 68 10.00 -13.44 3.68
C THR A 68 9.85 -13.38 5.20
N ASP A 69 8.95 -14.19 5.80
CA ASP A 69 8.66 -14.22 7.25
C ASP A 69 9.84 -14.75 8.12
N THR A 70 11.04 -14.84 7.56
CA THR A 70 12.25 -15.29 8.25
C THR A 70 12.90 -14.11 8.95
N GLU A 71 12.72 -14.04 10.29
CA GLU A 71 13.46 -13.24 11.27
C GLU A 71 13.71 -11.77 10.91
N GLU A 72 12.82 -10.85 11.32
CA GLU A 72 13.12 -9.41 11.57
C GLU A 72 14.02 -8.71 10.53
N THR A 73 14.09 -9.22 9.30
CA THR A 73 15.22 -8.95 8.41
C THR A 73 14.98 -7.58 7.82
N HIS A 74 15.55 -6.58 8.49
CA HIS A 74 15.74 -5.19 8.06
C HIS A 74 14.65 -4.68 7.13
N ILE A 75 13.39 -4.89 7.53
CA ILE A 75 12.22 -4.39 6.82
C ILE A 75 12.36 -2.89 6.52
N GLY A 76 13.06 -2.16 7.40
CA GLY A 76 13.37 -0.74 7.23
C GLY A 76 14.26 -0.39 6.03
N GLN A 77 15.05 -1.32 5.50
CA GLN A 77 15.85 -1.09 4.29
C GLN A 77 14.99 -0.85 3.05
N HIS A 78 13.73 -1.30 3.08
CA HIS A 78 12.79 -1.11 1.98
C HIS A 78 11.91 0.13 2.16
N PHE A 79 11.99 0.85 3.29
CA PHE A 79 11.12 1.99 3.54
C PHE A 79 11.35 3.13 2.55
N GLU A 80 12.60 3.54 2.37
CA GLU A 80 12.96 4.60 1.42
C GLU A 80 12.47 4.25 0.01
N GLU A 81 12.69 3.01 -0.41
CA GLU A 81 12.26 2.52 -1.71
C GLU A 81 10.73 2.51 -1.87
N CYS A 82 9.99 2.15 -0.82
CA CYS A 82 8.52 2.14 -0.82
C CYS A 82 7.94 3.56 -0.80
N ILE A 83 8.52 4.44 0.01
CA ILE A 83 8.15 5.87 0.12
C ILE A 83 8.33 6.54 -1.24
N ASN A 84 9.50 6.39 -1.86
CA ASN A 84 9.77 6.95 -3.18
C ASN A 84 8.76 6.48 -4.24
N PHE A 85 8.31 5.23 -4.17
CA PHE A 85 7.31 4.69 -5.08
C PHE A 85 5.90 5.23 -4.82
N ILE A 86 5.55 5.48 -3.56
CA ILE A 86 4.31 6.16 -3.18
C ILE A 86 4.32 7.60 -3.72
N ASP A 87 5.40 8.33 -3.50
CA ASP A 87 5.55 9.72 -3.94
C ASP A 87 5.55 9.83 -5.47
N GLU A 88 6.19 8.88 -6.16
CA GLU A 88 6.15 8.81 -7.62
C GLU A 88 4.72 8.71 -8.14
N ALA A 89 3.92 7.80 -7.59
CA ALA A 89 2.53 7.62 -8.00
C ALA A 89 1.71 8.90 -7.84
N ARG A 90 1.86 9.57 -6.69
CA ARG A 90 1.18 10.82 -6.36
C ARG A 90 1.66 11.97 -7.26
N ARG A 91 2.96 12.10 -7.49
CA ARG A 91 3.56 13.13 -8.35
C ARG A 91 3.12 13.00 -9.81
N GLN A 92 2.82 11.79 -10.28
CA GLN A 92 2.24 11.55 -11.61
C GLN A 92 0.73 11.85 -11.69
N GLY A 93 0.11 12.33 -10.61
CA GLY A 93 -1.33 12.63 -10.55
C GLY A 93 -2.21 11.38 -10.42
N GLY A 94 -1.62 10.24 -10.06
CA GLY A 94 -2.32 9.00 -9.81
C GLY A 94 -2.45 8.69 -8.32
N SER A 95 -3.12 7.57 -8.05
CA SER A 95 -3.18 6.98 -6.72
C SER A 95 -2.36 5.69 -6.66
N ILE A 96 -1.97 5.28 -5.46
CA ILE A 96 -1.30 4.02 -5.19
C ILE A 96 -2.11 3.15 -4.22
N LEU A 97 -2.14 1.85 -4.49
CA LEU A 97 -2.57 0.83 -3.53
C LEU A 97 -1.35 0.11 -2.95
N VAL A 98 -1.22 0.11 -1.63
CA VAL A 98 -0.28 -0.75 -0.90
C VAL A 98 -1.03 -1.94 -0.29
N HIS A 99 -0.59 -3.16 -0.56
CA HIS A 99 -1.25 -4.36 -0.04
C HIS A 99 -0.28 -5.49 0.31
N CYS A 100 -0.78 -6.46 1.07
CA CYS A 100 -0.10 -7.70 1.44
C CYS A 100 -1.03 -8.92 1.24
N LEU A 101 -0.57 -10.13 1.52
CA LEU A 101 -1.30 -11.40 1.43
C LEU A 101 -2.62 -11.41 2.22
N TRP A 102 -2.57 -11.10 3.53
CA TRP A 102 -3.72 -11.34 4.41
C TRP A 102 -4.38 -10.09 4.98
N GLY A 103 -3.89 -8.88 4.71
CA GLY A 103 -4.41 -7.66 5.35
C GLY A 103 -4.44 -7.71 6.89
N VAL A 104 -3.84 -8.75 7.50
CA VAL A 104 -4.07 -9.11 8.91
C VAL A 104 -2.79 -9.41 9.69
N SER A 105 -1.95 -10.30 9.18
CA SER A 105 -0.80 -10.84 9.90
C SER A 105 0.48 -10.00 9.73
N ARG A 106 0.56 -9.21 8.66
CA ARG A 106 1.72 -8.36 8.32
C ARG A 106 1.39 -6.86 8.35
N ARG A 107 0.35 -6.50 9.12
CA ARG A 107 -0.20 -5.14 9.26
C ARG A 107 0.82 -4.09 9.70
N SER A 108 1.91 -4.51 10.34
CA SER A 108 2.96 -3.59 10.75
C SER A 108 3.56 -2.88 9.55
N PHE A 109 3.90 -3.57 8.45
CA PHE A 109 4.72 -2.94 7.41
C PHE A 109 4.02 -1.88 6.55
N PRO A 110 2.83 -2.14 5.95
CA PRO A 110 2.12 -1.10 5.21
C PRO A 110 1.76 0.09 6.12
N CYS A 111 1.32 -0.19 7.37
CA CYS A 111 1.04 0.86 8.33
C CYS A 111 2.31 1.60 8.78
N SER A 112 3.45 0.93 8.91
CA SER A 112 4.74 1.55 9.22
C SER A 112 5.22 2.42 8.07
N ILE A 113 5.06 2.00 6.80
CA ILE A 113 5.41 2.85 5.66
C ILE A 113 4.56 4.12 5.66
N VAL A 114 3.23 3.99 5.84
CA VAL A 114 2.35 5.17 5.90
C VAL A 114 2.67 6.04 7.11
N HIS A 115 2.88 5.44 8.28
CA HIS A 115 3.23 6.18 9.49
C HIS A 115 4.60 6.86 9.41
N LEU A 116 5.57 6.24 8.74
CA LEU A 116 6.89 6.84 8.49
C LEU A 116 6.80 7.92 7.42
N HIS A 117 5.98 7.73 6.38
CA HIS A 117 5.66 8.78 5.41
C HIS A 117 5.12 10.03 6.14
N GLU A 118 4.13 9.87 7.03
CA GLU A 118 3.61 10.97 7.85
C GLU A 118 4.64 11.58 8.84
N GLN A 119 5.64 10.82 9.30
CA GLN A 119 6.67 11.33 10.21
C GLN A 119 7.84 12.03 9.51
N PHE A 120 8.04 11.80 8.21
CA PHE A 120 9.11 12.38 7.41
C PHE A 120 8.65 13.45 6.42
N ASP A 121 7.37 13.83 6.45
CA ASP A 121 6.90 15.07 5.83
C ASP A 121 7.58 16.28 6.50
N TYR A 122 8.35 17.03 5.70
CA TYR A 122 8.97 18.30 6.05
C TYR A 122 7.96 19.47 6.01
#